data_AF-A0A2P2C0P0-F1
#
_entry.id   AF-A0A2P2C0P0-F1
#
_cell.length_a   1.000
_cell.length_b   1.000
_cell.length_c   1.000
_cell.angle_alpha   90.00
_cell.angle_beta   90.00
_cell.angle_gamma   90.00
#
_symmetry.space_group_name_H-M   'P 1'
#
loop_
_entity.id
_entity.type
_entity.pdbx_description
1 polymer ?
#
loop_
_entity_poly.entity_id
_entity_poly.type
_entity_poly.pdbx_seq_one_letter_code
_entity_poly.pdbx_strand_id
1 'polypeptide(L)'
;MMGLTWTVKASFRAYVERLADGSVVVSDGAQVAVDGGWTFGADPTVSAPVGVDGFLAFHGEVRFQAHGGLLVVRILDPWLTVVGERGELTISTGSGRAALVSLDIAQVDSPAGTATWAATDVRLTPDGVELFNGVYQAGEPFEPFTITLPLAPH
;
A
#
# COMPACT_ATOMS: atom_id res chain seq x y z
N MET A 1 10.04 4.29 10.91
CA MET A 1 8.64 3.91 11.16
C MET A 1 8.48 2.44 10.80
N MET A 2 7.65 1.69 11.53
CA MET A 2 7.27 0.31 11.18
C MET A 2 5.93 0.36 10.44
N GLY A 3 5.76 -0.45 9.39
CA GLY A 3 4.59 -0.37 8.53
C GLY A 3 4.81 -0.89 7.12
N LEU A 4 3.84 -0.60 6.25
CA LEU A 4 3.87 -0.92 4.83
C LEU A 4 4.57 0.21 4.08
N THR A 5 5.65 -0.08 3.36
CA THR A 5 6.41 0.91 2.58
C THR A 5 6.31 0.63 1.10
N TRP A 6 5.72 1.56 0.33
CA TRP A 6 5.36 1.36 -1.07
C TRP A 6 5.45 2.65 -1.89
N THR A 7 5.82 2.53 -3.16
CA THR A 7 5.87 3.61 -4.15
C THR A 7 4.63 3.64 -5.07
N VAL A 8 3.68 2.72 -4.86
CA VAL A 8 2.43 2.56 -5.62
C VAL A 8 2.69 2.16 -7.08
N LYS A 9 3.05 3.13 -7.92
CA LYS A 9 3.34 2.94 -9.34
C LYS A 9 4.21 4.09 -9.84
N ALA A 10 5.45 3.80 -10.21
CA ALA A 10 6.41 4.86 -10.59
C ALA A 10 5.93 5.69 -11.79
N SER A 11 5.34 5.03 -12.80
CA SER A 11 4.80 5.73 -13.98
C SER A 11 3.61 6.63 -13.66
N PHE A 12 2.76 6.24 -12.72
CA PHE A 12 1.63 7.06 -12.27
C PHE A 12 2.12 8.28 -11.48
N ARG A 13 3.03 8.05 -10.54
CA ARG A 13 3.67 9.14 -9.78
C ARG A 13 4.34 10.15 -10.72
N ALA A 14 5.18 9.68 -11.64
CA ALA A 14 5.86 10.53 -12.61
C ALA A 14 4.86 11.28 -13.51
N TYR A 15 3.72 10.67 -13.84
CA TYR A 15 2.66 11.34 -14.57
C TYR A 15 2.05 12.50 -13.79
N VAL A 16 1.74 12.31 -12.52
CA VAL A 16 1.16 13.36 -11.67
C VAL A 16 2.19 14.48 -11.47
N GLU A 17 3.42 14.15 -11.09
CA GLU A 17 4.47 15.14 -10.79
C GLU A 17 4.88 16.01 -12.01
N ARG A 18 4.67 15.57 -13.25
CA ARG A 18 4.93 16.40 -14.45
C ARG A 18 3.83 17.40 -14.78
N LEU A 19 2.63 17.26 -14.20
CA LEU A 19 1.52 18.17 -14.45
C LEU A 19 1.72 19.45 -13.64
N ALA A 20 1.41 20.60 -14.24
CA ALA A 20 1.61 21.90 -13.59
C ALA A 20 0.78 22.05 -12.29
N ASP A 21 -0.37 21.38 -12.21
CA ASP A 21 -1.24 21.32 -11.04
C ASP A 21 -1.19 19.95 -10.33
N GLY A 22 -0.23 19.11 -10.72
CA GLY A 22 -0.03 17.80 -10.13
C GLY A 22 0.53 17.87 -8.72
N SER A 23 -0.03 17.09 -7.81
CA SER A 23 0.45 17.04 -6.43
C SER A 23 0.31 15.65 -5.82
N VAL A 24 1.23 15.34 -4.91
CA VAL A 24 1.14 14.19 -4.02
C VAL A 24 1.16 14.69 -2.59
N VAL A 25 0.05 14.50 -1.88
CA VAL A 25 -0.12 14.90 -0.49
C VAL A 25 -0.02 13.67 0.39
N VAL A 26 0.80 13.76 1.43
CA VAL A 26 0.98 12.70 2.44
C VAL A 26 0.40 13.21 3.75
N SER A 27 -0.57 12.50 4.32
CA SER A 27 -1.28 12.92 5.53
C SER A 27 -1.67 11.73 6.43
N ASP A 28 -2.31 12.06 7.56
CA ASP A 28 -2.96 11.10 8.46
C ASP A 28 -2.03 10.02 9.03
N GLY A 29 -0.73 10.33 9.14
CA GLY A 29 0.27 9.45 9.73
C GLY A 29 1.16 8.71 8.73
N ALA A 30 0.86 8.78 7.43
CA ALA A 30 1.78 8.32 6.40
C ALA A 30 3.04 9.22 6.36
N GLN A 31 4.18 8.65 5.99
CA GLN A 31 5.47 9.35 5.93
C GLN A 31 6.20 9.07 4.62
N VAL A 32 7.02 10.02 4.18
CA VAL A 32 7.94 9.79 3.06
C VAL A 32 9.07 8.88 3.54
N ALA A 33 9.30 7.78 2.81
CA ALA A 33 10.38 6.85 3.07
C ALA A 33 11.70 7.35 2.46
N VAL A 34 12.83 6.88 3.01
CA VAL A 34 14.19 7.33 2.63
C VAL A 34 14.51 7.00 1.17
N ASP A 35 13.96 5.91 0.64
CA ASP A 35 14.10 5.46 -0.75
C ASP A 35 13.11 6.12 -1.72
N GLY A 36 12.31 7.07 -1.22
CA GLY A 36 11.34 7.83 -2.01
C GLY A 36 9.95 7.22 -2.07
N GLY A 37 9.68 6.09 -1.40
CA GLY A 37 8.32 5.57 -1.21
C GLY A 37 7.53 6.29 -0.11
N TRP A 38 6.41 5.71 0.28
CA TRP A 38 5.63 6.13 1.45
C TRP A 38 5.44 4.99 2.41
N THR A 39 5.62 5.26 3.70
CA THR A 39 5.36 4.32 4.78
C THR A 39 4.02 4.63 5.43
N PHE A 40 3.11 3.66 5.42
CA PHE A 40 1.85 3.67 6.18
C PHE A 40 2.09 2.95 7.50
N GLY A 41 1.88 3.64 8.62
CA GLY A 41 2.19 3.11 9.95
C GLY A 41 1.32 1.91 10.30
N ALA A 42 1.90 0.84 10.82
CA ALA A 42 1.10 -0.31 11.27
C ALA A 42 0.18 0.07 12.44
N ASP A 43 -1.05 -0.43 12.42
CA ASP A 43 -1.97 -0.26 13.55
C ASP A 43 -1.42 -1.02 14.78
N PRO A 44 -1.18 -0.33 15.91
CA PRO A 44 -0.63 -0.96 17.11
C PRO A 44 -1.57 -2.00 17.74
N THR A 45 -2.86 -1.99 17.39
CA THR A 45 -3.86 -2.94 17.88
C THR A 45 -3.93 -4.21 17.03
N VAL A 46 -3.29 -4.23 15.86
CA VAL A 46 -3.21 -5.42 15.01
C VAL A 46 -1.93 -6.18 15.31
N SER A 47 -2.08 -7.38 15.84
CA SER A 47 -0.97 -8.33 16.03
C SER A 47 -0.75 -9.10 14.74
N ALA A 48 0.51 -9.36 14.38
CA ALA A 48 0.80 -10.37 13.35
C ALA A 48 0.16 -11.70 13.77
N PRO A 49 -0.63 -12.36 12.90
CA PRO A 49 -1.23 -13.64 13.24
C PRO A 49 -0.14 -14.69 13.51
N VAL A 50 -0.45 -15.67 14.37
CA VAL A 50 0.41 -16.84 14.57
C VAL A 50 0.26 -17.73 13.34
N GLY A 51 1.20 -17.63 12.40
CA GLY A 51 1.05 -18.15 11.04
C GLY A 51 0.53 -17.05 10.11
N VAL A 52 1.04 -17.00 8.87
CA VAL A 52 0.82 -15.89 7.92
C VAL A 52 -0.64 -15.61 7.54
N ASP A 53 -1.58 -16.47 7.94
CA ASP A 53 -3.01 -16.27 7.68
C ASP A 53 -3.62 -15.22 8.62
N GLY A 54 -4.14 -14.13 8.06
CA GLY A 54 -4.84 -13.11 8.83
C GLY A 54 -4.83 -11.76 8.14
N PHE A 55 -4.84 -10.68 8.93
CA PHE A 55 -4.85 -9.33 8.40
C PHE A 55 -3.86 -8.40 9.09
N LEU A 56 -3.34 -7.43 8.33
CA LEU A 56 -2.48 -6.35 8.79
C LEU A 56 -3.13 -5.03 8.40
N ALA A 57 -3.44 -4.18 9.39
CA ALA A 57 -3.99 -2.85 9.15
C ALA A 57 -2.89 -1.80 9.25
N PHE A 58 -2.96 -0.80 8.37
CA PHE A 58 -2.05 0.33 8.33
C PHE A 58 -2.86 1.63 8.28
N HIS A 59 -2.28 2.69 8.82
CA HIS A 59 -2.86 4.03 8.88
C HIS A 59 -2.12 5.00 7.98
N GLY A 60 -2.88 5.94 7.44
CA GLY A 60 -2.36 7.10 6.74
C GLY A 60 -2.83 7.20 5.31
N GLU A 61 -2.50 8.34 4.72
CA GLU A 61 -2.96 8.70 3.39
C GLU A 61 -1.82 9.16 2.49
N VAL A 62 -1.82 8.62 1.27
CA VAL A 62 -1.13 9.22 0.12
C VAL A 62 -2.19 9.56 -0.92
N ARG A 63 -2.30 10.85 -1.26
CA ARG A 63 -3.27 11.38 -2.20
C ARG A 63 -2.57 11.98 -3.41
N PHE A 64 -2.86 11.43 -4.58
CA PHE A 64 -2.48 11.99 -5.86
C PHE A 64 -3.61 12.86 -6.40
N GLN A 65 -3.30 14.09 -6.82
CA GLN A 65 -4.29 14.99 -7.40
C GLN A 65 -3.73 15.72 -8.63
N ALA A 66 -4.57 15.92 -9.64
CA ALA A 66 -4.27 16.74 -10.81
C ALA A 66 -5.57 17.13 -11.56
N HIS A 67 -5.44 17.87 -12.66
CA HIS A 67 -6.54 18.32 -13.54
C HIS A 67 -7.65 19.06 -12.79
N GLY A 68 -7.28 19.99 -11.92
CA GLY A 68 -8.23 20.77 -11.13
C GLY A 68 -9.09 19.92 -10.18
N GLY A 69 -8.59 18.76 -9.75
CA GLY A 69 -9.29 17.83 -8.85
C GLY A 69 -10.14 16.78 -9.56
N LEU A 70 -10.10 16.70 -10.89
CA LEU A 70 -10.75 15.62 -11.65
C LEU A 70 -10.00 14.29 -11.53
N LEU A 71 -8.68 14.34 -11.35
CA LEU A 71 -7.89 13.19 -10.96
C LEU A 71 -7.68 13.26 -9.46
N VAL A 72 -8.24 12.29 -8.74
CA VAL A 72 -7.95 12.06 -7.33
C VAL A 72 -7.82 10.56 -7.11
N VAL A 73 -6.61 10.11 -6.77
CA VAL A 73 -6.37 8.72 -6.34
C VAL A 73 -5.87 8.78 -4.90
N ARG A 74 -6.53 8.05 -4.01
CA ARG A 74 -6.19 7.99 -2.59
C ARG A 74 -5.76 6.58 -2.25
N ILE A 75 -4.60 6.44 -1.64
CA ILE A 75 -4.23 5.24 -0.90
C ILE A 75 -4.45 5.60 0.57
N LEU A 76 -5.61 5.19 1.10
CA LEU A 76 -6.04 5.52 2.46
C LEU A 76 -6.18 4.25 3.29
N ASP A 77 -5.60 4.27 4.49
CA ASP A 77 -5.67 3.22 5.52
C ASP A 77 -5.57 1.81 4.94
N PRO A 78 -4.44 1.43 4.32
CA PRO A 78 -4.29 0.13 3.68
C PRO A 78 -4.57 -1.03 4.64
N TRP A 79 -5.18 -2.09 4.13
CA TRP A 79 -5.49 -3.29 4.90
C TRP A 79 -5.17 -4.51 4.04
N LEU A 80 -4.18 -5.26 4.50
CA LEU A 80 -3.72 -6.46 3.82
C LEU A 80 -4.36 -7.68 4.47
N THR A 81 -5.02 -8.50 3.67
CA THR A 81 -5.43 -9.86 4.06
C THR A 81 -4.47 -10.86 3.44
N VAL A 82 -4.02 -11.84 4.20
CA VAL A 82 -3.08 -12.88 3.76
C VAL A 82 -3.67 -14.26 4.01
N VAL A 83 -3.57 -15.14 3.01
CA VAL A 83 -3.92 -16.57 3.10
C VAL A 83 -2.84 -17.36 2.37
N GLY A 84 -2.09 -18.17 3.12
CA GLY A 84 -0.87 -18.83 2.64
C GLY A 84 0.16 -17.80 2.16
N GLU A 85 0.60 -17.95 0.92
CA GLU A 85 1.59 -17.06 0.28
C GLU A 85 0.92 -15.96 -0.58
N ARG A 86 -0.40 -15.78 -0.47
CA ARG A 86 -1.17 -14.83 -1.28
C ARG A 86 -1.75 -13.73 -0.41
N GLY A 87 -1.71 -12.50 -0.92
CA GLY A 87 -2.27 -11.32 -0.26
C GLY A 87 -3.25 -10.55 -1.15
N GLU A 88 -4.18 -9.86 -0.49
CA GLU A 88 -5.02 -8.83 -1.10
C GLU A 88 -4.93 -7.55 -0.27
N LEU A 89 -4.47 -6.46 -0.88
CA LEU A 89 -4.42 -5.15 -0.27
C LEU A 89 -5.67 -4.37 -0.67
N THR A 90 -6.46 -3.99 0.33
CA THR A 90 -7.61 -3.11 0.16
C THR A 90 -7.29 -1.71 0.70
N ILE A 91 -8.00 -0.70 0.23
CA ILE A 91 -7.93 0.67 0.76
C ILE A 91 -9.31 1.17 1.17
N SER A 92 -9.37 2.16 2.06
CA SER A 92 -10.61 2.82 2.45
C SER A 92 -11.12 3.76 1.35
N THR A 93 -12.42 3.68 1.05
CA THR A 93 -13.13 4.61 0.15
C THR A 93 -14.01 5.61 0.92
N GLY A 94 -13.92 5.63 2.25
CA GLY A 94 -14.75 6.46 3.13
C GLY A 94 -16.14 5.89 3.44
N SER A 95 -16.72 5.09 2.53
CA SER A 95 -18.00 4.38 2.74
C SER A 95 -17.83 2.86 2.84
N GLY A 96 -16.62 2.36 2.62
CA GLY A 96 -16.27 0.95 2.64
C GLY A 96 -14.80 0.78 2.31
N ARG A 97 -14.45 -0.38 1.74
CA ARG A 97 -13.11 -0.68 1.24
C ARG A 97 -13.19 -1.21 -0.18
N ALA A 98 -12.16 -0.94 -0.98
CA ALA A 98 -12.01 -1.48 -2.34
C ALA A 98 -10.74 -2.32 -2.40
N ALA A 99 -10.80 -3.48 -3.05
CA ALA A 99 -9.62 -4.27 -3.36
C ALA A 99 -8.77 -3.49 -4.36
N LEU A 100 -7.52 -3.19 -4.02
CA LEU A 100 -6.63 -2.40 -4.85
C LEU A 100 -5.68 -3.30 -5.65
N VAL A 101 -4.95 -4.17 -4.96
CA VAL A 101 -3.99 -5.08 -5.59
C VAL A 101 -4.02 -6.45 -4.94
N SER A 102 -3.81 -7.49 -5.74
CA SER A 102 -3.42 -8.83 -5.28
C SER A 102 -1.90 -9.00 -5.38
N LEU A 103 -1.32 -9.89 -4.59
CA LEU A 103 0.13 -10.07 -4.51
C LEU A 103 0.53 -11.46 -4.00
N ASP A 104 1.78 -11.82 -4.24
CA ASP A 104 2.49 -12.87 -3.52
C ASP A 104 3.21 -12.26 -2.32
N ILE A 105 3.27 -12.97 -1.20
CA ILE A 105 3.93 -12.49 0.02
C ILE A 105 4.80 -13.57 0.65
N ALA A 106 6.01 -13.20 0.99
CA ALA A 106 6.96 -14.07 1.68
C ALA A 106 7.75 -13.30 2.74
N GLN A 107 8.09 -13.98 3.83
CA GLN A 107 8.99 -13.43 4.84
C GLN A 107 10.42 -13.38 4.27
N VAL A 108 11.14 -12.30 4.56
CA VAL A 108 12.51 -12.07 4.13
C VAL A 108 13.39 -11.71 5.32
N ASP A 109 14.71 -11.64 5.10
CA ASP A 109 15.65 -11.22 6.12
C ASP A 109 15.27 -9.85 6.71
N SER A 110 15.30 -9.77 8.04
CA SER A 110 14.85 -8.60 8.78
C SER A 110 15.92 -8.12 9.77
N PRO A 111 15.95 -6.81 10.08
CA PRO A 111 16.73 -6.29 11.19
C PRO A 111 16.36 -6.95 12.53
N ALA A 112 17.32 -7.00 13.45
CA ALA A 112 17.10 -7.53 14.79
C ALA A 112 15.90 -6.85 15.48
N GLY A 113 15.02 -7.65 16.09
CA GLY A 113 13.82 -7.18 16.77
C GLY A 113 12.62 -6.91 15.85
N THR A 114 12.72 -7.23 14.56
CA THR A 114 11.62 -7.03 13.59
C THR A 114 11.37 -8.27 12.75
N ALA A 115 10.19 -8.34 12.14
CA ALA A 115 9.87 -9.24 11.04
C ALA A 115 9.56 -8.42 9.80
N THR A 116 10.08 -8.86 8.65
CA THR A 116 9.91 -8.20 7.36
C THR A 116 9.31 -9.18 6.35
N TRP A 117 8.32 -8.71 5.60
CA TRP A 117 7.74 -9.42 4.46
C TRP A 117 7.92 -8.60 3.19
N ALA A 118 8.17 -9.30 2.08
CA ALA A 118 8.17 -8.72 0.75
C ALA A 118 6.88 -9.12 0.03
N ALA A 119 6.17 -8.11 -0.49
CA ALA A 119 5.08 -8.28 -1.43
C ALA A 119 5.64 -8.19 -2.86
N THR A 120 5.48 -9.28 -3.61
CA THR A 120 5.90 -9.42 -5.00
C THR A 120 4.71 -9.77 -5.88
N ASP A 121 4.91 -9.80 -7.21
CA ASP A 121 3.83 -9.98 -8.19
C ASP A 121 2.58 -9.14 -7.86
N VAL A 122 2.78 -7.85 -7.57
CA VAL A 122 1.70 -6.94 -7.19
C VAL A 122 0.91 -6.56 -8.43
N ARG A 123 -0.37 -6.93 -8.46
CA ARG A 123 -1.25 -6.86 -9.63
C ARG A 123 -2.52 -6.09 -9.31
N LEU A 124 -2.88 -5.13 -10.17
CA LEU A 124 -4.12 -4.37 -10.04
C LEU A 124 -5.36 -5.29 -10.13
N THR A 125 -6.30 -5.16 -9.21
CA THR A 125 -7.57 -5.89 -9.23
C THR A 125 -8.59 -5.22 -10.16
N PRO A 126 -9.72 -5.87 -10.50
CA PRO A 126 -10.82 -5.22 -11.21
C PRO A 126 -11.36 -3.96 -10.49
N ASP A 127 -11.56 -4.03 -9.17
CA ASP A 127 -11.99 -2.86 -8.38
C ASP A 127 -10.93 -1.75 -8.40
N GLY A 128 -9.65 -2.13 -8.42
CA GLY A 128 -8.52 -1.22 -8.55
C GLY A 128 -8.53 -0.44 -9.88
N VAL A 129 -9.00 -1.05 -10.98
CA VAL A 129 -9.11 -0.38 -12.29
C VAL A 129 -9.96 0.89 -12.19
N GLU A 130 -11.07 0.83 -11.46
CA GLU A 130 -11.98 1.97 -11.29
C GLU A 130 -11.33 3.11 -10.51
N LEU A 131 -10.47 2.80 -9.53
CA LEU A 131 -9.71 3.81 -8.77
C LEU A 131 -8.74 4.61 -9.64
N PHE A 132 -8.32 4.06 -10.78
CA PHE A 132 -7.47 4.73 -11.77
C PHE A 132 -8.24 5.12 -13.04
N ASN A 133 -9.57 5.28 -12.97
CA ASN A 133 -10.44 5.67 -14.08
C ASN A 133 -10.28 4.81 -15.35
N GLY A 134 -9.99 3.51 -15.20
CA GLY A 134 -9.86 2.60 -16.35
C GLY A 134 -8.55 2.70 -17.13
N VAL A 135 -7.61 3.54 -16.71
CA VAL A 135 -6.33 3.76 -17.43
C VAL A 135 -5.46 2.50 -17.44
N TYR A 136 -5.51 1.72 -16.37
CA TYR A 136 -4.81 0.45 -16.23
C TYR A 136 -5.79 -0.71 -16.30
N GLN A 137 -5.37 -1.83 -16.88
CA GLN A 137 -6.19 -3.03 -16.95
C GLN A 137 -6.00 -3.89 -15.68
N ALA A 138 -6.96 -4.75 -15.37
CA ALA A 138 -6.78 -5.74 -14.32
C ALA A 138 -5.56 -6.64 -14.64
N GLY A 139 -4.75 -6.94 -13.63
CA GLY A 139 -3.48 -7.65 -13.79
C GLY A 139 -2.29 -6.74 -14.16
N GLU A 140 -2.50 -5.43 -14.36
CA GLU A 140 -1.41 -4.48 -14.56
C GLU A 140 -0.42 -4.58 -13.38
N PRO A 141 0.89 -4.71 -13.65
CA PRO A 141 1.89 -4.74 -12.60
C PRO A 141 2.00 -3.38 -11.89
N PHE A 142 2.03 -3.45 -10.58
CA PHE A 142 2.33 -2.34 -9.67
C PHE A 142 3.65 -2.62 -8.96
N GLU A 143 4.18 -1.60 -8.27
CA GLU A 143 5.49 -1.75 -7.63
C GLU A 143 5.42 -2.79 -6.49
N PRO A 144 6.47 -3.60 -6.29
CA PRO A 144 6.58 -4.40 -5.08
C PRO A 144 6.68 -3.50 -3.85
N PHE A 145 6.39 -4.06 -2.68
CA PHE A 145 6.49 -3.33 -1.42
C PHE A 145 6.96 -4.21 -0.27
N THR A 146 7.32 -3.56 0.84
CA THR A 146 7.75 -4.25 2.05
C THR A 146 6.84 -3.91 3.22
N ILE A 147 6.75 -4.84 4.15
CA ILE A 147 6.06 -4.67 5.42
C ILE A 147 7.06 -5.01 6.51
N THR A 148 7.29 -4.08 7.43
CA THR A 148 8.19 -4.32 8.56
C THR A 148 7.44 -4.04 9.86
N LEU A 149 7.40 -5.02 10.76
CA LEU A 149 6.71 -4.95 12.05
C LEU A 149 7.66 -5.31 13.19
N PRO A 150 7.47 -4.77 14.40
CA PRO A 150 8.19 -5.25 15.58
C PRO A 150 7.82 -6.72 15.87
N LEU A 151 8.77 -7.51 16.37
CA LEU A 151 8.44 -8.82 16.93
C LEU A 151 7.58 -8.62 18.18
N ALA A 152 6.59 -9.51 18.38
CA ALA A 152 5.82 -9.51 19.62
C ALA A 152 6.77 -9.71 20.82
N PRO A 153 6.58 -8.99 21.93
CA PRO A 153 7.34 -9.27 23.14
C PRO A 153 7.06 -10.71 23.59
N HIS A 154 8.14 -11.44 23.90
CA HIS A 154 8.10 -12.77 24.49
C HIS A 154 7.48 -12.76 25.90
#